data_AF-A0A527HL84-F1
#
_entry.id   AF-A0A527HL84-F1
#
_cell.length_a   1.000
_cell.length_b   1.000
_cell.length_c   1.000
_cell.angle_alpha   90.00
_cell.angle_beta   90.00
_cell.angle_gamma   90.00
#
_symmetry.space_group_name_H-M   'P 1'
#
loop_
_entity.id
_entity.type
_entity.pdbx_description
1 polymer ?
#
loop_
_entity_poly.entity_id
_entity_poly.type
_entity_poly.pdbx_seq_one_letter_code
_entity_poly.pdbx_strand_id
1 'polypeptide(L)'
;GAYRDGDASACGELRFMVKDAPELVRAYKTPSLRGAATRPPYMHAGQFSSLDEVVAHYAKAAPSVEGVSEVHPLELSDRERAALVAFLTTLAE
;
A
#
# COMPACT_ATOMS: atom_id res chain seq x y z
N GLY A 1 10.64 -18.18 -14.10
CA GLY A 1 9.55 -18.57 -15.04
C GLY A 1 10.12 -18.85 -16.42
N ALA A 2 9.30 -18.83 -17.47
CA ALA A 2 9.77 -18.96 -18.86
C ALA A 2 10.68 -17.78 -19.31
N TYR A 3 10.62 -16.65 -18.58
CA TYR A 3 11.34 -15.41 -18.87
C TYR A 3 12.34 -15.08 -17.74
N ARG A 4 13.21 -16.02 -17.38
CA ARG A 4 14.18 -15.83 -16.29
C ARG A 4 15.58 -15.61 -16.86
N ASP A 5 16.29 -14.62 -16.31
CA ASP A 5 17.71 -14.39 -16.60
C ASP A 5 18.53 -15.37 -15.76
N GLY A 6 18.84 -16.54 -16.34
CA GLY A 6 19.60 -17.61 -15.68
C GLY A 6 18.93 -18.99 -15.74
N ASP A 7 19.62 -19.99 -15.20
CA ASP A 7 19.12 -21.37 -15.16
C ASP A 7 17.96 -21.56 -14.16
N ALA A 8 17.47 -22.80 -13.98
CA ALA A 8 16.39 -23.08 -13.03
C ALA A 8 16.78 -22.83 -11.56
N SER A 9 18.07 -22.86 -11.23
CA SER A 9 18.60 -22.65 -9.88
C SER A 9 18.80 -21.18 -9.53
N ALA A 10 18.94 -20.31 -10.55
CA ALA A 10 19.15 -18.87 -10.40
C ALA A 10 18.03 -18.14 -9.62
N CYS A 11 16.86 -18.75 -9.48
CA CYS A 11 15.71 -18.16 -8.77
C CYS A 11 15.17 -19.08 -7.67
N GLY A 12 16.06 -19.68 -6.86
CA GLY A 12 15.69 -20.56 -5.75
C GLY A 12 14.60 -19.99 -4.83
N GLU A 13 14.64 -18.68 -4.56
CA GLU A 13 13.66 -17.97 -3.72
C GLU A 13 12.22 -18.06 -4.24
N LEU A 14 12.02 -18.13 -5.57
CA LEU A 14 10.69 -18.24 -6.17
C LEU A 14 10.00 -19.57 -5.83
N ARG A 15 10.75 -20.56 -5.32
CA ARG A 15 10.20 -21.83 -4.82
C ARG A 15 9.28 -21.61 -3.62
N PHE A 16 9.57 -20.60 -2.79
CA PHE A 16 8.82 -20.30 -1.57
C PHE A 16 7.76 -19.21 -1.78
N MET A 17 7.67 -18.66 -2.99
CA MET A 17 6.67 -17.65 -3.32
C MET A 17 5.28 -18.27 -3.31
N VAL A 18 4.40 -17.73 -2.47
CA VAL A 18 2.97 -18.02 -2.49
C VAL A 18 2.39 -17.42 -3.78
N LYS A 19 1.86 -18.29 -4.64
CA LYS A 19 1.30 -17.89 -5.95
C LYS A 19 -0.21 -17.74 -5.95
N ASP A 20 -0.85 -18.51 -5.08
CA ASP A 20 -2.29 -18.55 -4.92
C ASP A 20 -2.58 -18.95 -3.47
N ALA A 21 -3.26 -18.07 -2.74
CA ALA A 21 -3.71 -18.30 -1.38
C ALA A 21 -4.82 -17.28 -1.05
N PRO A 22 -5.76 -17.61 -0.15
CA PRO A 22 -6.85 -16.71 0.24
C PRO A 22 -6.38 -15.33 0.73
N GLU A 23 -5.20 -15.27 1.37
CA GLU A 23 -4.60 -14.04 1.87
C GLU A 23 -4.15 -13.09 0.74
N LEU A 24 -3.97 -13.60 -0.48
CA LEU A 24 -3.61 -12.79 -1.65
C LEU A 24 -4.83 -12.12 -2.31
N VAL A 25 -6.05 -12.50 -1.93
CA VAL A 25 -7.27 -11.90 -2.46
C VAL A 25 -7.38 -10.44 -2.01
N ARG A 26 -7.36 -9.51 -2.97
CA ARG A 26 -7.32 -8.05 -2.75
C ARG A 26 -6.12 -7.54 -1.97
N ALA A 27 -5.08 -8.36 -1.81
CA ALA A 27 -3.80 -7.91 -1.30
C ALA A 27 -3.05 -7.10 -2.36
N TYR A 28 -2.47 -5.98 -1.94
CA TYR A 28 -1.57 -5.18 -2.77
C TYR A 28 -0.21 -5.13 -2.10
N LYS A 29 0.85 -5.10 -2.90
CA LYS A 29 2.18 -4.79 -2.39
C LYS A 29 2.16 -3.39 -1.77
N THR A 30 2.55 -3.27 -0.51
CA THR A 30 2.71 -1.99 0.16
C THR A 30 3.74 -1.12 -0.59
N PRO A 31 3.35 0.04 -1.12
CA PRO A 31 4.27 0.90 -1.85
C PRO A 31 5.23 1.61 -0.89
N SER A 32 6.40 2.00 -1.39
CA SER A 32 7.27 2.95 -0.67
C SER A 32 6.57 4.31 -0.57
N LEU A 33 6.68 4.95 0.60
CA LEU A 33 6.21 6.31 0.83
C LEU A 33 7.24 7.38 0.44
N ARG A 34 8.47 7.00 0.08
CA ARG A 34 9.44 7.94 -0.51
C ARG A 34 8.89 8.48 -1.84
N GLY A 35 9.01 9.79 -2.01
CA GLY A 35 8.44 10.55 -3.12
C GLY A 35 6.92 10.45 -3.21
N ALA A 36 6.19 10.01 -2.17
CA ALA A 36 4.74 9.85 -2.28
C ALA A 36 4.05 11.21 -2.49
N ALA A 37 4.48 12.25 -1.78
CA ALA A 37 3.87 13.57 -1.83
C ALA A 37 3.88 14.23 -3.22
N THR A 38 4.73 13.78 -4.14
CA THR A 38 4.88 14.34 -5.49
C THR A 38 4.25 13.46 -6.58
N ARG A 39 3.54 12.38 -6.21
CA ARG A 39 2.99 11.39 -7.15
C ARG A 39 1.47 11.16 -7.03
N PRO A 40 0.64 12.20 -7.09
CA PRO A 40 -0.79 12.00 -7.31
C PRO A 40 -1.08 11.46 -8.73
N PRO A 41 -2.20 10.75 -8.96
CA PRO A 41 -3.18 10.31 -7.96
C PRO A 41 -2.71 9.08 -7.16
N TYR A 42 -3.32 8.86 -5.99
CA TYR A 42 -2.92 7.83 -5.01
C TYR A 42 -3.77 6.56 -5.09
N MET A 43 -3.32 5.51 -4.39
CA MET A 43 -3.89 4.16 -4.37
C MET A 43 -3.66 3.39 -5.69
N HIS A 44 -4.04 2.12 -5.73
CA HIS A 44 -3.72 1.23 -6.85
C HIS A 44 -4.49 1.55 -8.14
N ALA A 45 -5.62 2.26 -8.05
CA ALA A 45 -6.42 2.68 -9.21
C ALA A 45 -6.57 4.21 -9.29
N GLY A 46 -5.73 4.98 -8.58
CA GLY A 46 -5.74 6.44 -8.66
C GLY A 46 -6.99 7.09 -8.05
N GLN A 47 -7.61 6.46 -7.04
CA GLN A 47 -8.89 6.90 -6.48
C GLN A 47 -8.84 8.23 -5.73
N PHE A 48 -7.68 8.64 -5.24
CA PHE A 48 -7.53 9.84 -4.42
C PHE A 48 -6.59 10.85 -5.06
N SER A 49 -6.94 12.12 -4.92
CA SER A 49 -6.20 13.26 -5.46
C SER A 49 -5.19 13.83 -4.45
N SER A 50 -5.37 13.53 -3.15
CA SER A 50 -4.58 14.10 -2.06
C SER A 50 -4.13 13.05 -1.03
N LEU A 51 -3.02 13.32 -0.34
CA LEU A 51 -2.60 12.53 0.83
C LEU A 51 -3.61 12.61 1.97
N ASP A 52 -4.35 13.71 2.04
CA ASP A 52 -5.38 13.95 3.03
C ASP A 52 -6.53 12.92 2.92
N GLU A 53 -6.98 12.65 1.69
CA GLU A 53 -7.95 11.60 1.37
C GLU A 53 -7.40 10.20 1.68
N VAL A 54 -6.10 9.96 1.41
CA VAL A 54 -5.44 8.69 1.74
C VAL A 54 -5.45 8.45 3.26
N VAL A 55 -5.05 9.44 4.05
CA VAL A 55 -5.04 9.32 5.52
C VAL A 55 -6.46 9.12 6.05
N ALA A 56 -7.45 9.84 5.53
CA ALA A 56 -8.85 9.67 5.92
C ALA A 56 -9.38 8.25 5.59
N HIS A 57 -8.99 7.70 4.44
CA HIS A 57 -9.36 6.34 4.04
C HIS A 57 -8.83 5.29 5.04
N TYR A 58 -7.54 5.38 5.41
CA TYR A 58 -6.94 4.46 6.36
C TYR A 58 -7.43 4.67 7.80
N ALA A 59 -7.73 5.91 8.21
CA ALA A 59 -8.30 6.19 9.53
C ALA A 59 -9.71 5.58 9.68
N LYS A 60 -10.54 5.64 8.62
CA LYS A 60 -11.85 4.99 8.61
C LYS A 60 -11.76 3.47 8.63
N ALA A 61 -10.73 2.90 8.00
CA ALA A 61 -10.49 1.46 7.89
C ALA A 61 -11.75 0.64 7.55
N ALA A 62 -12.45 1.05 6.49
CA ALA A 62 -13.68 0.36 6.08
C ALA A 62 -13.39 -1.12 5.79
N PRO A 63 -14.28 -2.05 6.18
CA PRO A 63 -14.10 -3.47 5.90
C PRO A 63 -13.88 -3.74 4.41
N SER A 64 -12.96 -4.66 4.10
CA SER A 64 -12.79 -5.11 2.72
C SER A 64 -14.05 -5.82 2.24
N VAL A 65 -14.42 -5.61 0.99
CA VAL A 65 -15.54 -6.32 0.35
C VAL A 65 -15.21 -7.82 0.19
N GLU A 66 -13.93 -8.20 0.21
CA GLU A 66 -13.44 -9.59 0.09
C GLU A 66 -11.97 -9.65 0.55
N GLY A 67 -11.52 -10.79 1.06
CA GLY A 67 -10.20 -10.91 1.67
C GLY A 67 -10.18 -10.35 3.10
N VAL A 68 -9.00 -10.26 3.68
CA VAL A 68 -8.80 -9.83 5.07
C VAL A 68 -8.08 -8.48 5.08
N SER A 69 -8.64 -7.53 5.83
CA SER A 69 -8.00 -6.24 6.09
C SER A 69 -7.25 -6.30 7.42
N GLU A 70 -5.98 -5.93 7.40
CA GLU A 70 -5.14 -5.80 8.62
C GLU A 70 -5.23 -4.40 9.25
N VAL A 71 -5.90 -3.45 8.58
CA VAL A 71 -6.07 -2.09 9.11
C VAL A 71 -7.27 -2.00 10.05
N HIS A 72 -7.12 -1.19 11.09
CA HIS A 72 -8.15 -0.94 12.10
C HIS A 72 -8.49 0.56 12.16
N PRO A 73 -9.71 0.93 12.57
CA PRO A 73 -10.09 2.33 12.69
C PRO A 73 -9.17 3.10 13.64
N LEU A 74 -8.86 4.34 13.28
CA LEU A 74 -8.06 5.26 14.08
C LEU A 74 -8.85 6.55 14.28
N GLU A 75 -9.09 6.90 15.55
CA GLU A 75 -9.65 8.20 15.91
C GLU A 75 -8.51 9.23 15.91
N LEU A 76 -8.37 9.96 14.80
CA LEU A 76 -7.40 11.04 14.66
C LEU A 76 -8.09 12.37 14.86
N SER A 77 -7.54 13.21 15.73
CA SER A 77 -7.88 14.63 15.72
C SER A 77 -7.42 15.30 14.42
N ASP A 78 -8.03 16.45 14.09
CA ASP A 78 -7.62 17.26 12.92
C ASP A 78 -6.13 17.60 12.96
N ARG A 79 -5.60 17.83 14.17
CA ARG A 79 -4.18 18.13 14.38
C ARG A 79 -3.28 16.93 14.07
N GLU A 80 -3.63 15.73 14.52
CA GLU A 80 -2.86 14.52 14.26
C GLU A 80 -2.89 14.14 12.78
N ARG A 81 -4.06 14.28 12.15
CA ARG A 81 -4.22 14.09 10.71
C ARG A 81 -3.35 15.05 9.91
N ALA A 82 -3.39 16.35 10.25
CA ALA A 82 -2.54 17.34 9.60
C ALA A 82 -1.04 17.06 9.83
N ALA A 83 -0.66 16.61 11.03
CA ALA A 83 0.72 16.25 11.33
C ALA A 83 1.20 15.04 10.50
N LEU A 84 0.35 14.03 10.28
CA LEU A 84 0.68 12.89 9.41
C LEU A 84 0.87 13.33 7.96
N VAL A 85 -0.02 14.16 7.42
CA VAL A 85 0.12 14.71 6.06
C VAL A 85 1.39 15.55 5.94
N ALA A 86 1.69 16.39 6.93
CA ALA A 86 2.92 17.17 6.97
C ALA A 86 4.17 16.26 6.98
N PHE A 87 4.16 15.20 7.81
CA PHE A 87 5.24 14.22 7.84
C PHE A 87 5.43 13.54 6.48
N LEU A 88 4.38 13.06 5.84
CA LEU A 88 4.43 12.45 4.51
C LEU A 88 4.99 13.42 3.45
N THR A 89 4.73 14.71 3.61
CA THR A 89 5.27 15.75 2.72
C THR A 89 6.79 15.90 2.86
N THR A 90 7.37 15.58 4.03
CA THR A 90 8.83 15.57 4.22
C THR A 90 9.53 14.45 3.44
N LEU A 91 8.78 13.46 2.96
CA LEU A 91 9.28 12.32 2.18
C LEU A 91 9.32 12.59 0.67
N ALA A 92 9.19 13.84 0.22
CA ALA A 92 9.07 14.19 -1.20
C ALA A 92 10.33 13.89 -2.05
N GLU A 93 11.49 13.69 -1.43
CA GLU A 93 12.79 13.44 -2.07
C GLU A 93 13.31 11.99 -1.88
#